data_AF-A0A537MET7-F1
#
_entry.id   AF-A0A537MET7-F1
#
_cell.length_a   1.000
_cell.length_b   1.000
_cell.length_c   1.000
_cell.angle_alpha   90.00
_cell.angle_beta   90.00
_cell.angle_gamma   90.00
#
_symmetry.space_group_name_H-M   'P 1'
#
loop_
_entity.id
_entity.type
_entity.pdbx_description
1 polymer ?
#
loop_
_entity_poly.entity_id
_entity_poly.type
_entity_poly.pdbx_seq_one_letter_code
_entity_poly.pdbx_strand_id
1 'polypeptide(L)'
;MPNDIDVVLVVAALTTGAVLIVIQLGRLWRAGMQHKTIREAISRDSSIVPELLARVQPEQRPAGGNDDRTAMVLIALGLALVVFALIEGDADDIGTMVGASLFPIFVGIALLLRQHLARRRERQD
;
A
#
# COMPACT_ATOMS: atom_id res chain seq x y z
N MET A 1 31.52 17.28 -17.82
CA MET A 1 31.20 16.13 -16.94
C MET A 1 29.71 16.17 -16.72
N PRO A 2 28.92 15.11 -16.99
CA PRO A 2 27.52 15.10 -16.58
C PRO A 2 27.49 15.37 -15.08
N ASN A 3 26.64 16.31 -14.64
CA ASN A 3 26.62 16.71 -13.24
C ASN A 3 26.16 15.51 -12.41
N ASP A 4 26.79 15.26 -11.27
CA ASP A 4 26.42 14.14 -10.39
C ASP A 4 24.92 14.19 -10.01
N ILE A 5 24.33 15.40 -9.99
CA ILE A 5 22.90 15.65 -9.80
C ILE A 5 22.04 14.95 -10.88
N ASP A 6 22.45 14.97 -12.15
CA ASP A 6 21.69 14.34 -13.24
C ASP A 6 21.66 12.82 -13.08
N VAL A 7 22.79 12.24 -12.65
CA VAL A 7 22.91 10.79 -12.40
C VAL A 7 22.04 10.38 -11.22
N VAL A 8 22.08 11.15 -10.12
CA VAL A 8 21.24 10.90 -8.93
C VAL A 8 19.75 11.01 -9.28
N LEU A 9 19.36 12.02 -10.05
CA LEU A 9 17.95 12.23 -10.45
C LEU A 9 17.44 11.08 -11.33
N VAL A 10 18.25 10.63 -12.29
CA VAL A 10 17.92 9.50 -13.17
C VAL A 10 17.79 8.20 -12.37
N VAL A 11 18.73 7.94 -11.46
CA VAL A 11 18.68 6.73 -10.61
C VAL A 11 17.47 6.77 -9.67
N ALA A 12 17.15 7.91 -9.07
CA ALA A 12 15.97 8.10 -8.22
C ALA A 12 14.65 7.91 -8.99
N ALA A 13 14.57 8.44 -10.22
CA ALA A 13 13.40 8.27 -11.07
C ALA A 13 13.21 6.80 -11.50
N LEU A 14 14.29 6.11 -11.88
CA LEU A 14 14.24 4.71 -12.28
C LEU A 14 13.87 3.78 -11.13
N THR A 15 14.46 3.99 -9.95
CA THR A 15 14.15 3.19 -8.75
C THR A 15 12.70 3.39 -8.30
N THR A 16 12.21 4.63 -8.27
CA THR A 16 10.81 4.93 -7.95
C THR A 16 9.86 4.29 -8.96
N GLY A 17 10.15 4.43 -10.25
CA GLY A 17 9.36 3.81 -11.32
C GLY A 17 9.31 2.28 -11.21
N ALA A 18 10.45 1.64 -10.96
CA ALA A 18 10.54 0.19 -10.79
C ALA A 18 9.72 -0.29 -9.59
N VAL A 19 9.80 0.40 -8.45
CA VAL A 19 9.02 0.07 -7.24
C VAL A 19 7.52 0.16 -7.51
N LEU A 20 7.05 1.23 -8.18
CA LEU A 20 5.65 1.40 -8.53
C LEU A 20 5.15 0.29 -9.47
N ILE A 21 5.97 -0.09 -10.45
CA ILE A 21 5.66 -1.19 -11.38
C ILE A 21 5.51 -2.51 -10.62
N VAL A 22 6.43 -2.83 -9.70
CA VAL A 22 6.37 -4.06 -8.90
C VAL A 22 5.13 -4.10 -8.01
N ILE A 23 4.79 -2.99 -7.36
CA ILE A 23 3.58 -2.89 -6.52
C ILE A 23 2.32 -3.13 -7.37
N GLN A 24 2.23 -2.53 -8.55
CA GLN A 24 1.09 -2.67 -9.45
C GLN A 24 0.96 -4.08 -10.03
N LEU A 25 2.08 -4.71 -10.40
CA LEU A 25 2.11 -6.11 -10.82
C LEU A 25 1.63 -7.05 -9.71
N GLY A 26 2.10 -6.84 -8.47
CA GLY A 26 1.66 -7.61 -7.31
C GLY A 26 0.16 -7.48 -7.05
N ARG A 27 -0.41 -6.28 -7.19
CA ARG A 27 -1.88 -6.07 -7.09
C ARG A 27 -2.64 -6.82 -8.17
N LEU A 28 -2.16 -6.76 -9.42
CA LEU A 28 -2.81 -7.42 -10.55
C LEU A 28 -2.78 -8.96 -10.39
N TRP A 29 -1.64 -9.50 -9.93
CA TRP A 29 -1.50 -10.93 -9.66
C TRP A 29 -2.43 -11.42 -8.55
N ARG A 30 -2.56 -10.65 -7.46
CA ARG A 30 -3.52 -10.99 -6.38
C ARG A 30 -4.96 -10.96 -6.88
N ALA A 31 -5.34 -9.98 -7.70
CA ALA A 31 -6.68 -9.90 -8.30
C ALA A 31 -6.95 -11.04 -9.29
N GLY A 32 -5.94 -11.48 -10.05
CA GLY A 32 -6.05 -12.60 -10.99
C GLY A 32 -6.19 -13.97 -10.29
N MET A 33 -5.49 -14.17 -9.17
CA MET A 33 -5.52 -15.44 -8.44
C MET A 33 -6.91 -15.73 -7.84
N GLN A 34 -7.62 -14.69 -7.39
CA GLN A 34 -8.96 -14.82 -6.79
C GLN A 34 -9.99 -15.41 -7.76
N HIS A 35 -9.91 -15.05 -9.05
CA HIS A 35 -10.86 -15.54 -10.05
C HIS A 35 -10.63 -17.01 -10.43
N LYS A 36 -9.38 -17.47 -10.44
CA LYS A 36 -9.07 -18.87 -10.78
C LYS A 36 -9.54 -19.86 -9.72
N THR A 37 -9.39 -19.51 -8.44
CA THR A 37 -9.83 -20.36 -7.33
C THR A 37 -11.36 -20.48 -7.26
N ILE A 38 -12.10 -19.40 -7.54
CA ILE A 38 -13.57 -19.43 -7.57
C ILE A 38 -14.07 -20.27 -8.75
N ARG A 39 -13.46 -20.11 -9.93
CA ARG A 39 -13.86 -20.87 -11.12
C ARG A 39 -13.62 -22.37 -10.98
N GLU A 40 -12.52 -22.78 -10.34
CA GLU A 40 -12.20 -24.19 -10.08
C GLU A 40 -13.06 -24.80 -8.95
N ALA A 41 -13.48 -23.98 -7.96
CA ALA A 41 -14.39 -24.43 -6.91
C ALA A 41 -15.82 -24.66 -7.43
N ILE A 42 -16.29 -23.84 -8.39
CA ILE A 42 -17.62 -23.98 -9.01
C ILE A 42 -17.68 -25.17 -9.98
N SER A 43 -16.58 -25.52 -10.66
CA SER A 43 -16.55 -26.62 -11.63
C SER A 43 -16.48 -28.02 -11.00
N ARG A 44 -16.10 -28.14 -9.72
CA ARG A 44 -15.89 -29.44 -9.06
C ARG A 44 -17.03 -29.93 -8.15
N ASP A 45 -17.91 -29.07 -7.63
CA ASP A 45 -18.93 -29.52 -6.66
C ASP A 45 -20.26 -28.75 -6.77
N SER A 46 -21.27 -29.37 -7.40
CA SER A 46 -22.63 -28.82 -7.58
C SER A 46 -23.48 -28.85 -6.30
N SER A 47 -23.14 -29.72 -5.33
CA SER A 47 -23.90 -29.93 -4.09
C SER A 47 -23.52 -28.99 -2.94
N ILE A 48 -22.31 -28.43 -2.97
CA ILE A 48 -21.77 -27.55 -1.92
C ILE A 48 -21.91 -26.05 -2.27
N VAL A 49 -22.36 -25.73 -3.49
CA VAL A 49 -22.60 -24.36 -3.96
C VAL A 49 -23.46 -23.52 -3.00
N PRO A 50 -24.56 -24.02 -2.40
CA PRO A 50 -25.36 -23.22 -1.47
C PRO A 50 -24.63 -22.91 -0.16
N GLU A 51 -23.83 -23.84 0.36
CA GLU A 51 -23.07 -23.66 1.60
C GLU A 51 -21.85 -22.75 1.38
N LEU A 52 -21.20 -22.85 0.21
CA LEU A 52 -20.17 -21.91 -0.21
C LEU A 52 -20.77 -20.53 -0.49
N LEU A 53 -21.95 -20.40 -1.11
CA LEU A 53 -22.65 -19.12 -1.24
C LEU A 53 -23.02 -18.54 0.12
N ALA A 54 -23.36 -19.39 1.10
CA ALA A 54 -23.66 -18.96 2.46
C ALA A 54 -22.40 -18.48 3.22
N ARG A 55 -21.23 -19.08 2.97
CA ARG A 55 -19.93 -18.64 3.51
C ARG A 55 -19.28 -17.51 2.70
N VAL A 56 -19.70 -17.32 1.45
CA VAL A 56 -19.41 -16.18 0.56
C VAL A 56 -20.54 -15.14 0.65
N GLN A 57 -21.45 -15.26 1.62
CA GLN A 57 -22.04 -14.05 2.16
C GLN A 57 -20.86 -13.16 2.54
N PRO A 58 -20.81 -11.92 2.05
CA PRO A 58 -19.77 -11.01 2.44
C PRO A 58 -20.02 -10.71 3.92
N GLU A 59 -19.55 -11.59 4.81
CA GLU A 59 -18.94 -11.10 6.04
C GLU A 59 -17.95 -10.08 5.55
N GLN A 60 -18.40 -8.84 5.68
CA GLN A 60 -17.76 -7.62 5.28
C GLN A 60 -16.29 -7.79 5.59
N ARG A 61 -15.47 -8.22 4.61
CA ARG A 61 -14.03 -8.16 4.77
C ARG A 61 -13.84 -6.67 5.01
N PRO A 62 -13.46 -6.23 6.23
CA PRO A 62 -13.36 -4.81 6.48
C PRO A 62 -12.39 -4.34 5.43
N ALA A 63 -12.86 -3.48 4.52
CA ALA A 63 -12.11 -3.07 3.35
C ALA A 63 -10.76 -2.44 3.75
N GLY A 64 -10.54 -2.22 5.04
CA GLY A 64 -9.34 -1.69 5.63
C GLY A 64 -8.36 -2.66 6.32
N GLY A 65 -8.58 -3.98 6.40
CA GLY A 65 -7.58 -4.87 7.03
C GLY A 65 -6.20 -4.84 6.33
N ASN A 66 -6.20 -4.65 5.02
CA ASN A 66 -4.98 -4.48 4.22
C ASN A 66 -4.53 -3.00 4.18
N ASP A 67 -5.47 -2.05 4.16
CA ASP A 67 -5.16 -0.62 4.10
C ASP A 67 -4.53 -0.10 5.42
N ASP A 68 -4.92 -0.63 6.59
CA ASP A 68 -4.32 -0.29 7.89
C ASP A 68 -2.82 -0.59 7.90
N ARG A 69 -2.44 -1.78 7.42
CA ARG A 69 -1.05 -2.22 7.39
C ARG A 69 -0.25 -1.34 6.43
N THR A 70 -0.79 -1.07 5.25
CA THR A 70 -0.16 -0.16 4.29
C THR A 70 0.01 1.24 4.87
N ALA A 71 -0.99 1.75 5.58
CA ALA A 71 -0.95 3.06 6.21
C ALA A 71 0.12 3.15 7.31
N MET A 72 0.20 2.14 8.19
CA MET A 72 1.23 2.05 9.22
C MET A 72 2.63 1.94 8.62
N VAL A 73 2.81 1.15 7.56
CA VAL A 73 4.11 1.01 6.87
C VAL A 73 4.56 2.33 6.26
N LEU A 74 3.66 3.09 5.64
CA LEU A 74 3.98 4.40 5.07
C LEU A 74 4.39 5.42 6.15
N ILE A 75 3.69 5.45 7.28
CA ILE A 75 4.07 6.32 8.41
C ILE A 75 5.45 5.90 8.95
N ALA A 76 5.66 4.60 9.17
CA ALA A 76 6.94 4.08 9.65
C ALA A 76 8.10 4.40 8.70
N LEU A 77 7.88 4.28 7.39
CA LEU A 77 8.86 4.63 6.37
C LEU A 77 9.22 6.11 6.41
N GLY A 78 8.22 6.99 6.50
CA GLY A 78 8.47 8.42 6.62
C GLY A 78 9.21 8.79 7.89
N LEU A 79 8.83 8.22 9.03
CA LEU A 79 9.57 8.42 10.29
C LEU A 79 11.02 7.92 10.20
N ALA A 80 11.24 6.77 9.55
CA ALA A 80 12.58 6.25 9.32
C ALA A 80 13.43 7.22 8.48
N LEU A 81 12.86 7.83 7.44
CA LEU A 81 13.53 8.84 6.63
C LEU A 81 13.87 10.11 7.42
N VAL A 82 12.98 10.57 8.31
CA VAL A 82 13.28 11.70 9.22
C VAL A 82 14.46 11.35 10.13
N VAL A 83 14.40 10.20 10.80
CA VAL A 83 15.46 9.77 11.73
C VAL A 83 16.77 9.60 10.99
N PHE A 84 16.75 9.04 9.79
CA PHE A 84 17.92 8.88 8.94
C PHE A 84 18.54 10.23 8.58
N ALA A 85 17.74 11.19 8.11
CA ALA A 85 18.20 12.55 7.79
C ALA A 85 18.86 13.25 8.99
N LEU A 86 18.33 13.04 10.21
CA LEU A 86 18.88 13.62 11.43
C LEU A 86 20.19 12.96 11.89
N ILE A 87 20.41 11.68 11.58
CA ILE A 87 21.61 10.93 11.97
C ILE A 87 22.76 11.20 10.98
N GLU A 88 22.46 11.23 9.69
CA GLU A 88 23.47 11.43 8.65
C GLU A 88 23.84 12.91 8.42
N GLY A 89 22.94 13.82 8.81
CA GLY A 89 22.85 15.17 8.27
C GLY A 89 24.07 16.09 8.41
N ASP A 90 24.69 16.35 7.25
CA ASP A 90 25.26 17.65 6.86
C ASP A 90 24.11 18.68 6.71
N ALA A 91 24.35 19.94 7.04
CA ALA A 91 23.27 20.91 7.30
C ALA A 91 22.35 21.21 6.10
N ASP A 92 22.85 21.06 4.88
CA ASP A 92 22.14 21.44 3.65
C ASP A 92 21.13 20.37 3.16
N ASP A 93 21.33 19.09 3.49
CA ASP A 93 20.51 17.99 2.95
C ASP A 93 19.35 17.55 3.87
N ILE A 94 19.41 17.91 5.15
CA ILE A 94 18.38 17.56 6.15
C ILE A 94 17.00 18.06 5.72
N GLY A 95 16.92 19.31 5.24
CA GLY A 95 15.65 19.93 4.83
C GLY A 95 14.98 19.17 3.67
N THR A 96 15.77 18.74 2.70
CA THR A 96 15.29 18.01 1.53
C THR A 96 14.80 16.62 1.91
N MET A 97 15.54 15.88 2.73
CA MET A 97 15.17 14.53 3.15
C MET A 97 13.95 14.52 4.10
N VAL A 98 13.90 15.46 5.05
CA VAL A 98 12.74 15.65 5.92
C VAL A 98 11.53 16.04 5.08
N GLY A 99 11.68 16.94 4.10
CA GLY A 99 10.61 17.29 3.16
C GLY A 99 10.09 16.08 2.38
N ALA A 100 10.98 15.25 1.84
CA ALA A 100 10.61 14.04 1.10
C ALA A 100 9.88 13.01 2.00
N SER A 101 10.25 12.91 3.28
CA SER A 101 9.61 12.01 4.24
C SER A 101 8.17 12.37 4.59
N LEU A 102 7.77 13.64 4.42
CA LEU A 102 6.41 14.08 4.70
C LEU A 102 5.40 13.38 3.77
N PHE A 103 5.79 13.10 2.52
CA PHE A 103 4.91 12.44 1.56
C PHE A 103 4.37 11.09 2.07
N PRO A 104 5.20 10.09 2.41
CA PRO A 104 4.69 8.82 2.93
C PRO A 104 3.95 8.98 4.27
N ILE A 105 4.34 9.93 5.14
CA ILE A 105 3.60 10.19 6.39
C ILE A 105 2.16 10.65 6.09
N PHE A 106 1.99 11.67 5.26
CA PHE A 106 0.67 12.21 4.93
C PHE A 106 -0.20 11.19 4.18
N VAL A 107 0.38 10.42 3.26
CA VAL A 107 -0.36 9.34 2.57
C VAL A 107 -0.81 8.29 3.56
N GLY A 108 0.05 7.87 4.49
CA GLY A 108 -0.33 6.93 5.55
C GLY A 108 -1.46 7.47 6.44
N ILE A 109 -1.39 8.74 6.87
CA ILE A 109 -2.46 9.39 7.65
C ILE A 109 -3.78 9.43 6.85
N ALA A 110 -3.75 9.78 5.58
CA ALA A 110 -4.94 9.84 4.74
C ALA A 110 -5.61 8.46 4.60
N LEU A 111 -4.83 7.38 4.48
CA LEU A 111 -5.35 6.02 4.46
C LEU A 111 -6.00 5.63 5.79
N LEU A 112 -5.37 5.96 6.94
CA LEU A 112 -5.95 5.74 8.26
C LEU A 112 -7.27 6.51 8.43
N LEU A 113 -7.33 7.77 8.00
CA LEU A 113 -8.53 8.60 8.07
C LEU A 113 -9.66 8.01 7.23
N ARG A 114 -9.39 7.66 5.97
CA ARG A 114 -10.37 7.01 5.08
C ARG A 114 -10.95 5.75 5.73
N GLN A 115 -10.09 4.95 6.35
CA GLN A 115 -10.50 3.73 7.01
C GLN A 115 -11.30 3.98 8.30
N HIS A 116 -10.90 4.96 9.10
CA HIS A 116 -11.64 5.35 10.29
C HIS A 116 -13.05 5.85 9.94
N LEU A 117 -13.17 6.58 8.84
CA LEU A 117 -14.48 7.01 8.30
C LEU A 117 -15.31 5.82 7.79
N ALA A 118 -14.71 4.87 7.09
CA ALA A 118 -15.39 3.67 6.60
C ALA A 118 -15.96 2.84 7.78
N ARG A 119 -15.14 2.58 8.80
CA ARG A 119 -15.56 1.87 10.03
C ARG A 119 -16.65 2.60 10.82
N ARG A 120 -16.72 3.93 10.72
CA ARG A 120 -17.78 4.72 11.37
C ARG A 120 -19.12 4.57 10.66
N ARG A 121 -19.12 4.48 9.32
CA ARG A 121 -20.33 4.26 8.52
C ARG A 121 -20.94 2.88 8.79
N GLU A 122 -20.09 1.84 8.83
CA GLU A 122 -20.50 0.46 9.15
C GLU A 122 -21.13 0.28 10.54
N ARG A 123 -20.93 1.24 11.47
CA ARG A 123 -21.54 1.19 12.82
C ARG A 123 -22.89 1.91 12.92
N GLN A 124 -23.29 2.65 11.89
CA GLN A 124 -24.55 3.41 11.88
C GLN A 124 -25.67 2.69 11.12
N ASP A 125 -25.32 1.70 10.30
CA ASP A 125 -26.24 0.77 9.64
C ASP A 125 -26.46 -0.49 10.50
#